data_AF-A0A1B6HJ30-F1
#
_entry.id   AF-A0A1B6HJ30-F1
#
_cell.length_a   1.000
_cell.length_b   1.000
_cell.length_c   1.000
_cell.angle_alpha   90.00
_cell.angle_beta   90.00
_cell.angle_gamma   90.00
#
_symmetry.space_group_name_H-M   'P 1'
#
loop_
_entity.id
_entity.type
_entity.pdbx_description
1 polymer ?
#
loop_
_entity_poly.entity_id
_entity_poly.type
_entity_poly.pdbx_seq_one_letter_code
_entity_poly.pdbx_strand_id
1 'polypeptide(L)'
;SLLSIKNWDTVHNAEDAESAFNIFEGVLQTALDIACPQRKNKSKSKPIHYYDQESSEMKAAYLRALNTYEITGEVQDRETMVNMKKMYDNKLKALQQNENTRKIMTSDNKSKAVWNLINTESHAKQPSKTCLKLNINNA
;
A
#
# COMPACT_ATOMS: atom_id res chain seq x y z
N SER A 1 13.59 -15.35 25.36
CA SER A 1 13.55 -14.00 24.75
C SER A 1 14.96 -13.61 24.34
N LEU A 2 15.17 -12.92 23.21
CA LEU A 2 16.51 -12.51 22.72
C LEU A 2 17.26 -11.65 23.76
N LEU A 3 16.52 -10.88 24.55
CA LEU A 3 17.03 -10.04 25.63
C LEU A 3 17.48 -10.86 26.86
N SER A 4 16.91 -12.05 27.08
CA SER A 4 17.26 -12.90 28.23
C SER A 4 18.62 -13.58 28.10
N ILE A 5 19.18 -13.63 26.89
CA ILE A 5 20.47 -14.28 26.59
C ILE A 5 21.63 -13.27 26.65
N LYS A 6 21.33 -11.97 26.65
CA LYS A 6 22.34 -10.93 26.65
C LYS A 6 22.93 -10.76 28.05
N ASN A 7 24.24 -10.54 28.08
CA ASN A 7 24.95 -10.16 29.30
C ASN A 7 24.62 -8.70 29.63
N TRP A 8 24.08 -8.47 30.83
CA TRP A 8 23.69 -7.15 31.33
C TRP A 8 24.72 -6.53 32.26
N ASP A 9 25.80 -7.26 32.59
CA ASP A 9 26.87 -6.76 33.47
C ASP A 9 27.52 -5.50 32.89
N THR A 10 27.54 -5.36 31.57
CA THR A 10 28.06 -4.16 30.88
C THR A 10 27.17 -2.93 31.06
N VAL A 11 25.87 -3.10 31.27
CA VAL A 11 24.92 -2.01 31.57
C VAL A 11 24.98 -1.67 33.06
N HIS A 12 25.10 -2.69 33.91
CA HIS A 12 25.14 -2.52 35.37
C HIS A 12 26.48 -1.96 35.89
N ASN A 13 27.59 -2.21 35.19
CA ASN A 13 28.93 -1.72 35.56
C ASN A 13 29.37 -0.49 34.75
N ALA A 14 28.45 0.18 34.04
CA ALA A 14 28.78 1.40 33.31
C ALA A 14 29.06 2.55 34.29
N GLU A 15 30.09 3.34 34.01
CA GLU A 15 30.49 4.49 34.86
C GLU A 15 29.47 5.63 34.85
N ASP A 16 28.74 5.79 33.74
CA ASP A 16 27.80 6.88 33.53
C ASP A 16 26.43 6.38 33.04
N ALA A 17 25.37 7.08 33.46
CA ALA A 17 24.00 6.75 33.10
C ALA A 17 23.73 6.83 31.58
N GLU A 18 24.36 7.78 30.89
CA GLU A 18 24.27 7.94 29.44
C GLU A 18 24.96 6.77 28.72
N SER A 19 26.10 6.32 29.25
CA SER A 19 26.80 5.13 28.73
C SER A 19 25.98 3.86 28.94
N ALA A 20 25.37 3.68 30.11
CA ALA A 20 24.48 2.56 30.39
C ALA A 20 23.27 2.54 29.43
N PHE A 21 22.67 3.70 29.19
CA PHE A 21 21.54 3.86 28.28
C PHE A 21 21.90 3.51 26.83
N ASN A 22 23.01 4.04 26.31
CA ASN A 22 23.45 3.78 24.94
C ASN A 22 23.74 2.29 24.69
N ILE A 23 24.32 1.60 25.67
CA ILE A 23 24.57 0.15 25.60
C ILE A 23 23.24 -0.61 25.55
N PHE A 24 22.31 -0.27 26.44
CA PHE A 24 20.98 -0.88 26.47
C PHE A 24 20.21 -0.65 25.16
N GLU A 25 20.19 0.58 24.67
CA GLU A 25 19.52 0.98 23.43
C GLU A 25 20.07 0.18 22.24
N GLY A 26 21.39 0.06 22.11
CA GLY A 26 22.01 -0.72 21.04
C GLY A 26 21.63 -2.20 21.09
N VAL A 27 21.58 -2.80 22.28
CA VAL A 27 21.16 -4.20 22.47
C VAL A 27 19.68 -4.38 22.11
N LEU A 28 18.82 -3.45 22.54
CA LEU A 28 17.40 -3.46 22.24
C LEU A 28 17.13 -3.29 20.74
N GLN A 29 17.79 -2.33 20.10
CA GLN A 29 17.71 -2.08 18.67
C GLN A 29 18.09 -3.34 17.87
N THR A 30 19.20 -3.98 18.24
CA THR A 30 19.66 -5.22 17.61
C THR A 30 18.64 -6.35 17.78
N ALA A 31 18.06 -6.49 18.97
CA ALA A 31 17.04 -7.50 19.22
C ALA A 31 15.76 -7.23 18.42
N LEU A 32 15.38 -5.96 18.27
CA LEU A 32 14.26 -5.53 17.43
C LEU A 32 14.52 -5.77 15.95
N ASP A 33 15.70 -5.50 15.44
CA ASP A 33 16.05 -5.76 14.03
C ASP A 33 16.02 -7.26 13.70
N ILE A 34 16.42 -8.11 14.65
CA ILE A 34 16.37 -9.58 14.50
C ILE A 34 14.92 -10.10 14.60
N ALA A 35 14.16 -9.63 15.59
CA ALA A 35 12.79 -10.09 15.82
C ALA A 35 11.78 -9.52 14.80
N CYS A 36 12.02 -8.31 14.32
CA CYS A 36 11.14 -7.52 13.47
C CYS A 36 11.89 -6.98 12.24
N PRO A 37 12.37 -7.87 11.35
CA PRO A 37 13.12 -7.43 10.17
C PRO A 37 12.29 -6.47 9.30
N GLN A 38 12.89 -5.33 8.98
CA GLN A 38 12.29 -4.31 8.10
C GLN A 38 11.89 -4.94 6.76
N ARG A 39 10.58 -5.04 6.54
CA ARG A 39 10.04 -5.60 5.30
C ARG A 39 10.36 -4.67 4.15
N LYS A 40 11.31 -5.06 3.30
CA LYS A 40 11.57 -4.40 2.00
C LYS A 40 10.39 -4.65 1.08
N ASN A 41 9.32 -3.89 1.26
CA ASN A 41 8.20 -3.90 0.34
C ASN A 41 8.72 -3.44 -1.01
N LYS A 42 8.66 -4.30 -2.03
CA LYS A 42 8.87 -3.85 -3.41
C LYS A 42 7.86 -2.72 -3.63
N SER A 43 8.35 -1.54 -4.00
CA SER A 43 7.49 -0.45 -4.45
C SER A 43 6.58 -1.03 -5.53
N LYS A 44 5.28 -1.13 -5.23
CA LYS A 44 4.32 -1.54 -6.24
C LYS A 44 4.39 -0.47 -7.32
N SER A 45 4.62 -0.88 -8.56
CA SER A 45 4.52 0.03 -9.69
C SER A 45 3.20 0.78 -9.57
N LYS A 46 3.26 2.10 -9.61
CA LYS A 46 2.07 2.95 -9.46
C LYS A 46 1.07 2.50 -10.53
N PRO A 47 -0.21 2.29 -10.17
CA PRO A 47 -1.21 1.92 -11.16
C PRO A 47 -1.22 2.94 -12.29
N ILE A 48 -1.41 2.45 -13.52
CA ILE A 48 -1.52 3.28 -14.72
C ILE A 48 -2.61 4.33 -14.46
N HIS A 49 -2.22 5.59 -14.51
CA HIS A 49 -3.05 6.72 -14.08
C HIS A 49 -4.06 7.03 -15.18
N TYR A 50 -5.28 6.52 -15.06
CA TYR A 50 -6.42 6.86 -15.92
C TYR A 50 -7.18 8.06 -15.34
N TYR A 51 -6.59 9.26 -15.43
CA TYR A 51 -7.20 10.46 -14.85
C TYR A 51 -7.24 11.59 -15.89
N ASP A 52 -8.45 12.07 -16.15
CA ASP A 52 -8.71 13.34 -16.83
C ASP A 52 -8.97 14.46 -15.80
N GLN A 53 -8.95 15.71 -16.25
CA GLN A 53 -9.23 16.88 -15.41
C GLN A 53 -10.62 16.79 -14.76
N GLU A 54 -11.61 16.30 -15.52
CA GLU A 54 -12.99 16.14 -15.08
C GLU A 54 -13.13 15.15 -13.90
N SER A 55 -12.44 14.01 -13.94
CA SER A 55 -12.43 13.04 -12.83
C SER A 55 -11.75 13.58 -11.58
N SER A 56 -10.77 14.48 -11.73
CA SER A 56 -10.15 15.19 -10.61
C SER A 56 -11.16 16.10 -9.92
N GLU A 57 -11.96 16.83 -10.70
CA GLU A 57 -13.03 17.70 -10.20
C GLU A 57 -14.16 16.89 -9.52
N MET A 58 -14.56 15.76 -10.11
CA MET A 58 -15.53 14.84 -9.49
C MET A 58 -14.99 14.26 -8.17
N LYS A 59 -13.71 13.93 -8.11
CA LYS A 59 -13.05 13.48 -6.87
C LYS A 59 -13.10 14.58 -5.81
N ALA A 60 -12.77 15.81 -6.17
CA ALA A 60 -12.82 16.94 -5.25
C ALA A 60 -14.26 17.21 -4.76
N ALA A 61 -15.27 17.07 -5.62
CA ALA A 61 -16.67 17.17 -5.23
C ALA A 61 -17.07 16.07 -4.23
N TYR A 62 -16.72 14.81 -4.51
CA TYR A 62 -16.96 13.70 -3.58
C TYR A 62 -16.28 13.92 -2.22
N LEU A 63 -15.01 14.36 -2.19
CA LEU A 63 -14.30 14.61 -0.94
C LEU A 63 -14.93 15.75 -0.12
N ARG A 64 -15.44 16.79 -0.78
CA ARG A 64 -16.20 17.85 -0.10
C ARG A 64 -17.47 17.30 0.53
N ALA A 65 -18.27 16.53 -0.19
CA ALA A 65 -19.49 15.93 0.34
C ALA A 65 -19.21 14.91 1.46
N LEU A 66 -18.10 14.16 1.38
CA LEU A 66 -17.65 13.28 2.45
C LEU A 66 -17.35 14.07 3.73
N ASN A 67 -16.57 15.14 3.62
CA ASN A 67 -16.24 15.98 4.76
C ASN A 67 -17.50 16.63 5.37
N THR A 68 -18.44 17.08 4.54
CA THR A 68 -19.73 17.59 5.03
C THR A 68 -20.48 16.53 5.83
N TYR A 69 -20.62 15.30 5.30
CA TYR A 69 -21.27 14.21 6.01
C TYR A 69 -20.55 13.82 7.31
N GLU A 70 -19.22 13.83 7.34
CA GLU A 70 -18.44 13.55 8.55
C GLU A 70 -18.65 14.62 9.64
N ILE A 71 -18.93 15.87 9.25
CA ILE A 71 -19.22 16.97 10.18
C ILE A 71 -20.68 16.94 10.65
N THR A 72 -21.64 16.73 9.75
CA THR A 72 -23.08 16.84 10.05
C THR A 72 -23.71 15.55 10.56
N GLY A 73 -23.24 14.39 10.06
CA GLY A 73 -23.83 13.08 10.32
C GLY A 73 -25.23 12.88 9.71
N GLU A 74 -25.71 13.81 8.88
CA GLU A 74 -27.09 13.82 8.38
C GLU A 74 -27.32 12.81 7.23
N VAL A 75 -28.54 12.26 7.16
CA VAL A 75 -28.91 11.27 6.13
C VAL A 75 -28.90 11.88 4.72
N GLN A 76 -29.30 13.14 4.57
CA GLN A 76 -29.31 13.84 3.27
C GLN A 76 -27.88 14.04 2.73
N ASP A 77 -26.94 14.39 3.60
CA ASP A 77 -25.53 14.52 3.25
C ASP A 77 -24.91 13.16 2.90
N ARG A 78 -25.33 12.09 3.59
CA ARG A 78 -24.95 10.71 3.24
C ARG A 78 -25.39 10.34 1.84
N GLU A 79 -26.65 10.61 1.47
CA GLU A 79 -27.19 10.31 0.14
C GLU A 79 -26.44 11.07 -0.95
N THR A 80 -26.17 12.35 -0.70
CA THR A 80 -25.39 13.21 -1.60
C THR A 80 -23.97 12.67 -1.79
N MET A 81 -23.28 12.32 -0.70
CA MET A 81 -21.95 11.72 -0.72
C MET A 81 -21.93 10.40 -1.50
N VAL A 82 -22.88 9.50 -1.24
CA VAL A 82 -22.98 8.20 -1.93
C VAL A 82 -23.21 8.39 -3.43
N ASN A 83 -24.07 9.34 -3.82
CA ASN A 83 -24.33 9.63 -5.22
C ASN A 83 -23.08 10.20 -5.92
N MET A 84 -22.39 11.16 -5.30
CA MET A 84 -21.15 11.73 -5.85
C MET A 84 -20.04 10.67 -5.97
N LYS A 85 -19.90 9.79 -4.97
CA LYS A 85 -18.98 8.65 -5.02
C LYS A 85 -19.30 7.73 -6.18
N LYS A 86 -20.58 7.40 -6.38
CA LYS A 86 -21.04 6.54 -7.48
C LYS A 86 -20.74 7.15 -8.84
N MET A 87 -20.97 8.46 -9.01
CA MET A 87 -20.65 9.17 -10.25
C MET A 87 -19.14 9.12 -10.56
N TYR A 88 -18.31 9.39 -9.55
CA TYR A 88 -16.86 9.31 -9.67
C TYR A 88 -16.38 7.88 -10.02
N ASP A 89 -16.85 6.86 -9.30
CA ASP A 89 -16.50 5.46 -9.54
C ASP A 89 -16.90 5.01 -10.97
N ASN A 90 -18.04 5.48 -11.47
CA ASN A 90 -18.49 5.20 -12.84
C ASN A 90 -17.63 5.91 -13.89
N LYS A 91 -17.26 7.17 -13.66
CA LYS A 91 -16.36 7.93 -14.55
C LYS A 91 -15.00 7.24 -14.67
N LEU A 92 -14.42 6.77 -13.56
CA LEU A 92 -13.15 6.03 -13.58
C LEU A 92 -13.25 4.74 -14.41
N LYS A 93 -14.34 3.96 -14.25
CA LYS A 93 -14.57 2.77 -15.06
C LYS A 93 -14.65 3.09 -16.55
N ALA A 94 -15.35 4.16 -16.91
CA ALA A 94 -15.46 4.60 -18.30
C ALA A 94 -14.10 5.02 -18.88
N LEU A 95 -13.28 5.76 -18.13
CA LEU A 95 -11.94 6.16 -18.53
C LEU A 95 -11.02 4.96 -18.75
N GLN A 96 -11.05 3.99 -17.83
CA GLN A 96 -10.27 2.76 -17.96
C GLN A 96 -10.70 1.97 -19.21
N GLN A 97 -12.00 1.84 -19.46
CA GLN A 97 -12.54 1.17 -20.65
C GLN A 97 -12.13 1.88 -21.94
N ASN A 98 -12.21 3.21 -21.98
CA ASN A 98 -11.84 4.01 -23.15
C ASN A 98 -10.34 3.85 -23.46
N GLU A 99 -9.49 3.98 -22.45
CA GLU A 99 -8.05 3.86 -22.63
C GLU A 99 -7.62 2.44 -23.01
N ASN A 100 -8.28 1.41 -22.47
CA ASN A 100 -8.08 0.03 -22.89
C ASN A 100 -8.51 -0.18 -24.35
N THR A 101 -9.66 0.39 -24.75
CA THR A 101 -10.14 0.34 -26.14
C THR A 101 -9.13 1.02 -27.07
N ARG A 102 -8.65 2.20 -26.69
CA ARG A 102 -7.62 2.93 -27.44
C ARG A 102 -6.36 2.08 -27.62
N LYS A 103 -5.83 1.51 -26.53
CA LYS A 103 -4.64 0.64 -26.57
C LYS A 103 -4.82 -0.57 -27.49
N ILE A 104 -5.99 -1.21 -27.48
CA ILE A 104 -6.28 -2.35 -28.36
C ILE A 104 -6.35 -1.88 -29.83
N MET A 105 -7.02 -0.76 -30.10
CA MET A 105 -7.20 -0.25 -31.46
C MET A 105 -5.90 0.24 -32.09
N THR A 106 -5.01 0.84 -31.30
CA THR A 106 -3.70 1.34 -31.75
C THR A 106 -2.62 0.25 -31.80
N SER A 107 -2.90 -0.98 -31.38
CA SER A 107 -1.91 -2.06 -31.37
C SER A 107 -1.87 -2.79 -32.71
N ASP A 108 -0.65 -3.06 -33.18
CA ASP A 108 -0.40 -3.88 -34.38
C ASP A 108 -0.98 -5.30 -34.23
N ASN A 109 -0.99 -5.85 -33.01
CA ASN A 109 -1.54 -7.17 -32.72
C ASN A 109 -2.64 -7.08 -31.64
N LYS A 110 -3.87 -6.88 -32.12
CA LYS A 110 -5.07 -6.71 -31.29
C LYS A 110 -5.32 -7.91 -30.37
N SER A 111 -5.17 -9.13 -30.87
CA SER A 111 -5.38 -10.35 -30.09
C SER A 111 -4.40 -10.44 -28.91
N LYS A 112 -3.13 -10.10 -29.14
CA LYS A 112 -2.11 -10.06 -28.09
C LYS A 112 -2.36 -8.91 -27.10
N ALA A 113 -2.81 -7.75 -27.57
CA ALA A 113 -3.16 -6.62 -26.71
C ALA A 113 -4.33 -6.96 -25.76
N VAL A 114 -5.39 -7.60 -26.27
CA VAL A 114 -6.52 -8.11 -25.48
C VAL A 114 -6.05 -9.14 -24.47
N TRP A 115 -5.22 -10.10 -24.89
CA TRP A 115 -4.72 -11.15 -24.01
C TRP A 115 -3.88 -10.58 -22.86
N ASN A 116 -3.00 -9.63 -23.15
CA ASN A 116 -2.20 -8.93 -22.14
C ASN A 116 -3.08 -8.19 -21.14
N LEU A 117 -4.13 -7.51 -21.60
CA LEU A 117 -5.07 -6.81 -20.72
C LEU A 117 -5.75 -7.79 -19.75
N ILE A 118 -6.29 -8.89 -20.26
CA ILE A 118 -6.92 -9.94 -19.44
C ILE A 118 -5.94 -10.52 -18.42
N ASN A 119 -4.70 -10.76 -18.84
CA ASN A 119 -3.67 -11.33 -17.99
C ASN A 119 -3.27 -10.36 -16.85
N THR A 120 -3.14 -9.06 -17.14
CA THR A 120 -2.83 -8.04 -16.13
C THR A 120 -3.93 -7.91 -15.07
N GLU A 121 -5.20 -7.93 -15.47
CA GLU A 121 -6.35 -7.87 -14.55
C GLU A 121 -6.48 -9.14 -13.68
N SER A 122 -6.09 -10.29 -14.23
CA SER A 122 -6.16 -11.59 -13.53
C SER A 122 -5.02 -11.78 -12.52
N HIS A 123 -3.80 -11.34 -12.85
CA HIS A 123 -2.65 -11.42 -11.95
C HIS A 123 -2.69 -10.39 -10.81
N ALA A 124 -3.33 -9.22 -11.00
CA ALA A 124 -3.54 -8.25 -9.91
C ALA A 124 -4.37 -8.81 -8.75
N LYS A 125 -5.19 -9.84 -8.99
CA LYS A 125 -6.06 -10.49 -8.00
C LYS A 125 -5.44 -11.73 -7.34
N GLN A 126 -4.29 -12.20 -7.83
CA GLN A 126 -3.60 -13.31 -7.17
C GLN A 126 -2.88 -12.77 -5.93
N PRO A 127 -3.21 -13.22 -4.70
CA PRO A 127 -2.34 -12.99 -3.57
C PRO A 127 -0.99 -13.56 -3.96
N SER A 128 0.06 -12.72 -3.92
CA SER A 128 1.41 -13.13 -4.31
C SER A 128 1.69 -14.50 -3.71
N LYS A 129 1.89 -15.53 -4.54
CA LYS A 129 2.42 -16.83 -4.12
C LYS A 129 3.87 -16.64 -3.68
N THR A 130 4.08 -15.86 -2.63
CA THR A 130 5.35 -15.81 -1.93
C THR A 130 5.30 -17.00 -0.98
N CYS A 131 5.57 -18.19 -1.52
CA CYS A 131 5.91 -19.34 -0.71
C CYS A 131 7.16 -18.94 0.08
N LEU A 132 7.00 -18.76 1.39
CA LEU A 132 8.08 -18.45 2.32
C LEU A 132 9.03 -19.65 2.34
N LYS A 133 10.06 -19.67 1.48
CA LYS A 133 11.18 -20.59 1.64
C LYS A 133 12.07 -20.03 2.75
N LEU A 134 11.89 -20.56 3.95
CA LEU A 134 12.85 -20.39 5.05
C LEU A 134 14.12 -21.14 4.65
N ASN A 135 15.15 -20.41 4.23
CA ASN A 135 16.48 -20.97 4.09
C ASN A 135 17.12 -20.99 5.47
N ILE A 136 16.97 -22.11 6.17
CA ILE A 136 17.70 -22.38 7.40
C ILE A 136 19.08 -22.85 6.95
N ASN A 137 20.03 -21.93 6.87
CA ASN A 137 21.43 -22.31 6.77
C ASN A 137 21.81 -22.94 8.12
N ASN A 138 21.90 -24.26 8.14
CA ASN A 138 22.49 -24.99 9.26
C ASN A 138 24.01 -24.76 9.21
N ALA A 139 24.60 -24.61 10.39
CA ALA A 139 25.98 -24.20 10.66
C ALA A 139 27.04 -25.06 9.95
#